data_AF-A0A1G2G4U9-F1
#
_entry.id   AF-A0A1G2G4U9-F1
#
_cell.length_a   1.000
_cell.length_b   1.000
_cell.length_c   1.000
_cell.angle_alpha   90.00
_cell.angle_beta   90.00
_cell.angle_gamma   90.00
#
_symmetry.space_group_name_H-M   'P 1'
#
loop_
_entity.id
_entity.type
_entity.pdbx_description
1 polymer ?
#
loop_
_entity_poly.entity_id
_entity_poly.type
_entity_poly.pdbx_seq_one_letter_code
_entity_poly.pdbx_strand_id
1 'polypeptide(L)'
;MNHKTHLKADERVARIFIWTGIIIAALLVALGGFTGRVGFRYRSASVGMISNNIKADHHYSDAGLHIVEGWVMTPSECYETRASARVAESYPEQVVLEVSVRQLLQSESCAQGATGIPFKVSFRASSEARIHATLNGRPAKLTLTERQGSLVPLGSPLDLKIREERFVGNTKVRFDAVESDSRCPTDGGVACIQAGEAKLIFTVGGKPVRLSFPGGKTSASIGSHVLKVLELQPAAYAGDVADDIQYRATVQLESSR
;
A
#
# COMPACT_ATOMS: atom_id res chain seq x y z
N MET A 1 65.98 -22.10 75.56
CA MET A 1 64.85 -21.60 74.76
C MET A 1 64.41 -22.72 73.82
N ASN A 2 63.22 -23.30 74.05
CA ASN A 2 62.75 -24.50 73.34
C ASN A 2 61.40 -24.18 72.67
N HIS A 3 61.37 -24.22 71.34
CA HIS A 3 60.29 -23.71 70.49
C HIS A 3 59.66 -24.85 69.65
N LYS A 4 58.96 -25.80 70.28
CA LYS A 4 58.28 -26.91 69.56
C LYS A 4 57.00 -27.38 70.25
N THR A 5 55.91 -26.59 70.27
CA THR A 5 54.60 -27.06 70.77
C THR A 5 53.38 -26.33 70.17
N HIS A 6 53.30 -26.07 68.86
CA HIS A 6 52.13 -25.35 68.30
C HIS A 6 51.48 -25.87 67.00
N LEU A 7 51.74 -27.11 66.57
CA LEU A 7 51.26 -27.61 65.25
C LEU A 7 50.38 -28.87 65.27
N LYS A 8 49.56 -29.11 66.30
CA LYS A 8 48.65 -30.28 66.35
C LYS A 8 47.17 -30.01 66.58
N ALA A 9 46.72 -28.75 66.56
CA ALA A 9 45.34 -28.41 66.91
C ALA A 9 44.35 -28.29 65.73
N ASP A 10 44.79 -28.35 64.47
CA ASP A 10 43.97 -27.84 63.34
C ASP A 10 43.24 -28.89 62.50
N GLU A 11 43.50 -30.19 62.69
CA GLU A 11 42.93 -31.23 61.81
C GLU A 11 41.51 -31.69 62.20
N ARG A 12 41.06 -31.43 63.43
CA ARG A 12 39.73 -31.85 63.90
C ARG A 12 38.62 -30.85 63.55
N VAL A 13 38.96 -29.57 63.37
CA VAL A 13 37.99 -28.52 63.06
C VAL A 13 37.52 -28.63 61.61
N ALA A 14 38.42 -28.98 60.68
CA ALA A 14 38.10 -29.12 59.26
C ALA A 14 37.08 -30.24 58.95
N ARG A 15 37.04 -31.32 59.73
CA ARG A 15 36.10 -32.43 59.51
C ARG A 15 34.66 -32.13 59.97
N ILE A 16 34.47 -31.20 60.90
CA ILE A 16 33.14 -30.82 61.41
C ILE A 16 32.39 -29.97 60.38
N PHE A 17 33.08 -29.10 59.64
CA PHE A 17 32.45 -28.22 58.63
C PHE A 17 31.97 -28.95 57.36
N ILE A 18 32.59 -30.07 57.00
CA ILE A 18 32.17 -30.83 55.80
C ILE A 18 30.87 -31.60 56.05
N TRP A 19 30.67 -32.13 57.26
CA TRP A 19 29.47 -32.91 57.60
C TRP A 19 28.23 -32.02 57.84
N THR A 20 28.39 -30.81 58.38
CA THR A 20 27.27 -29.87 58.55
C THR A 20 26.72 -29.34 57.22
N GLY A 21 27.58 -29.13 56.21
CA GLY A 21 27.14 -28.70 54.87
C GLY A 21 26.25 -29.73 54.16
N ILE A 22 26.58 -31.02 54.29
CA ILE A 22 25.83 -32.12 53.63
C ILE A 22 24.43 -32.29 54.26
N ILE A 23 24.31 -32.14 55.58
CA ILE A 23 23.02 -32.27 56.28
C ILE A 23 22.05 -31.13 55.91
N ILE A 24 22.55 -29.90 55.75
CA ILE A 24 21.72 -28.75 55.36
C ILE A 24 21.22 -28.89 53.92
N ALA A 25 22.05 -29.38 52.99
CA ALA A 25 21.65 -29.62 51.62
C ALA A 25 20.57 -30.71 51.51
N ALA A 26 20.68 -31.79 52.28
CA ALA A 26 19.66 -32.84 52.32
C ALA A 26 18.33 -32.36 52.92
N LEU A 27 18.35 -31.48 53.92
CA LEU A 27 17.14 -30.90 54.51
C LEU A 27 16.41 -29.96 53.55
N LEU A 28 17.13 -29.19 52.73
CA LEU A 28 16.54 -28.30 51.72
C LEU A 28 15.85 -29.07 50.59
N VAL A 29 16.38 -30.24 50.21
CA VAL A 29 15.73 -31.13 49.23
C VAL A 29 14.48 -31.79 49.80
N ALA A 30 14.48 -32.16 51.09
CA ALA A 30 13.32 -32.77 51.74
C ALA A 30 12.17 -31.78 51.99
N LEU A 31 12.47 -30.49 52.24
CA LEU A 31 11.45 -29.45 52.50
C LEU A 31 10.97 -28.72 51.23
N GLY A 32 11.69 -28.83 50.11
CA GLY A 32 11.32 -28.19 48.83
C GLY A 32 10.22 -28.88 48.01
N GLY A 33 9.70 -30.03 48.47
CA GLY A 33 8.74 -30.86 47.73
C GLY A 33 7.29 -30.37 47.70
N PHE A 34 6.94 -29.26 48.38
CA PHE A 34 5.55 -28.80 48.50
C PHE A 34 5.36 -27.35 48.03
N THR A 35 5.80 -27.03 46.82
CA THR A 35 5.29 -25.87 46.09
C THR A 35 4.04 -26.30 45.32
N GLY A 36 2.90 -26.25 46.02
CA GLY A 36 1.59 -26.40 45.40
C GLY A 36 1.49 -25.48 44.19
N ARG A 37 1.19 -26.08 43.03
CA ARG A 37 0.83 -25.38 41.79
C ARG A 37 -0.45 -24.58 42.01
N VAL A 38 -0.34 -23.41 42.63
CA VAL A 38 -1.36 -22.37 42.50
C VAL A 38 -1.21 -21.82 41.09
N GLY A 39 -1.91 -22.44 40.15
CA GLY A 39 -1.99 -22.00 38.77
C GLY A 39 -2.71 -20.66 38.71
N PHE A 40 -2.00 -19.57 38.98
CA PHE A 40 -2.42 -18.23 38.58
C PHE A 40 -2.49 -18.24 37.06
N ARG A 41 -3.69 -18.54 36.52
CA ARG A 41 -4.03 -18.27 35.14
C ARG A 41 -4.04 -16.75 34.99
N TYR A 42 -2.89 -16.17 34.68
CA TYR A 42 -2.86 -14.85 34.04
C TYR A 42 -3.67 -15.00 32.75
N ARG A 43 -4.92 -14.53 32.78
CA ARG A 43 -5.64 -14.17 31.56
C ARG A 43 -4.85 -13.02 30.98
N SER A 44 -3.85 -13.34 30.16
CA SER A 44 -3.25 -12.38 29.24
C SER A 44 -4.41 -11.80 28.47
N ALA A 45 -4.75 -10.54 28.76
CA ALA A 45 -5.72 -9.81 27.97
C ALA A 45 -5.32 -10.01 26.51
N SER A 46 -6.26 -10.49 25.71
CA SER A 46 -6.06 -10.71 24.29
C SER A 46 -5.69 -9.38 23.66
N VAL A 47 -4.38 -9.11 23.56
CA VAL A 47 -3.83 -8.04 22.74
C VAL A 47 -4.46 -8.23 21.37
N GLY A 48 -5.25 -7.26 20.93
CA GLY A 48 -6.01 -7.33 19.68
C GLY A 48 -5.09 -7.82 18.58
N MET A 49 -5.34 -9.04 18.08
CA MET A 49 -4.47 -9.66 17.10
C MET A 49 -4.54 -8.88 15.80
N ILE A 50 -3.42 -8.28 15.40
CA ILE A 50 -3.26 -7.77 14.05
C ILE A 50 -3.38 -8.96 13.09
N SER A 51 -4.27 -8.86 12.12
CA SER A 51 -4.47 -9.90 11.11
C SER A 51 -3.21 -10.04 10.26
N ASN A 52 -2.70 -11.27 10.10
CA ASN A 52 -1.60 -11.58 9.18
C ASN A 52 -2.06 -11.74 7.71
N ASN A 53 -3.33 -11.44 7.41
CA ASN A 53 -3.86 -11.42 6.05
C ASN A 53 -3.82 -9.99 5.51
N ILE A 54 -3.09 -9.78 4.41
CA ILE A 54 -3.00 -8.52 3.71
C ILE A 54 -3.74 -8.66 2.37
N LYS A 55 -4.74 -7.80 2.16
CA LYS A 55 -5.38 -7.63 0.86
C LYS A 55 -4.86 -6.34 0.23
N ALA A 56 -4.40 -6.44 -1.00
CA ALA A 56 -3.89 -5.29 -1.73
C ALA A 56 -4.29 -5.37 -3.21
N ASP A 57 -4.46 -4.21 -3.79
CA ASP A 57 -4.51 -4.05 -5.23
C ASP A 57 -3.07 -4.02 -5.75
N HIS A 58 -2.83 -4.76 -6.82
CA HIS A 58 -1.57 -4.78 -7.54
C HIS A 58 -1.76 -4.17 -8.92
N HIS A 59 -0.77 -3.41 -9.34
CA HIS A 59 -0.71 -2.83 -10.65
C HIS A 59 0.72 -2.92 -11.18
N TYR A 60 0.86 -3.33 -12.44
CA TYR A 60 2.12 -3.37 -13.17
C TYR A 60 2.05 -2.47 -14.40
N SER A 61 3.06 -1.61 -14.58
CA SER A 61 3.21 -0.79 -15.79
C SER A 61 4.24 -1.38 -16.75
N ASP A 62 4.09 -1.06 -18.03
CA ASP A 62 4.99 -1.53 -19.10
C ASP A 62 6.44 -1.07 -18.92
N ALA A 63 6.68 -0.06 -18.08
CA ALA A 63 8.01 0.43 -17.71
C ALA A 63 8.69 -0.41 -16.60
N GLY A 64 8.12 -1.57 -16.23
CA GLY A 64 8.65 -2.46 -15.19
C GLY A 64 8.40 -1.94 -13.77
N LEU A 65 7.40 -1.09 -13.56
CA LEU A 65 7.07 -0.54 -12.24
C LEU A 65 5.85 -1.26 -11.67
N HIS A 66 6.03 -1.90 -10.52
CA HIS A 66 4.95 -2.44 -9.70
C HIS A 66 4.50 -1.39 -8.69
N ILE A 67 3.18 -1.30 -8.49
CA ILE A 67 2.54 -0.50 -7.45
C ILE A 67 1.59 -1.42 -6.69
N VAL A 68 1.80 -1.56 -5.38
CA VAL A 68 0.95 -2.36 -4.49
C VAL A 68 0.33 -1.42 -3.46
N GLU A 69 -1.01 -1.35 -3.43
CA GLU A 69 -1.80 -0.50 -2.54
C GLU A 69 -2.75 -1.39 -1.74
N GLY A 70 -2.68 -1.35 -0.41
CA GLY A 70 -3.48 -2.23 0.42
C GLY A 70 -3.80 -1.65 1.78
N TRP A 71 -4.39 -2.49 2.63
CA TRP A 71 -4.79 -2.11 3.99
C TRP A 71 -4.35 -3.16 4.99
N VAL A 72 -3.94 -2.73 6.17
CA VAL A 72 -3.71 -3.60 7.33
C VAL A 72 -4.75 -3.31 8.39
N MET A 73 -5.44 -4.34 8.86
CA MET A 73 -6.42 -4.19 9.94
C MET A 73 -5.73 -4.07 11.29
N THR A 74 -5.97 -2.98 12.00
CA THR A 74 -5.43 -2.69 13.32
C THR A 74 -6.55 -2.54 14.36
N PRO A 75 -6.27 -2.73 15.66
CA PRO A 75 -7.28 -2.58 16.72
C PRO A 75 -7.83 -1.17 16.94
N SER A 76 -7.16 -0.16 16.37
CA SER A 76 -7.56 1.25 16.40
C SER A 76 -6.88 2.03 15.27
N GLU A 77 -7.30 3.28 15.10
CA GLU A 77 -6.67 4.24 14.19
C GLU A 77 -5.31 4.80 14.68
N CYS A 78 -4.92 4.52 15.92
CA CYS A 78 -3.68 5.01 16.53
C CYS A 78 -2.42 4.24 16.13
N TYR A 79 -2.44 3.63 14.95
CA TYR A 79 -1.29 2.97 14.40
C TYR A 79 -0.85 3.73 13.14
N GLU A 80 0.43 3.63 12.83
CA GLU A 80 0.99 4.03 11.54
C GLU A 80 1.49 2.80 10.81
N THR A 81 1.33 2.78 9.48
CA THR A 81 1.92 1.76 8.61
C THR A 81 3.14 2.32 7.89
N ARG A 82 4.23 1.56 7.86
CA ARG A 82 5.36 1.76 6.94
C ARG A 82 5.48 0.55 6.06
N ALA A 83 5.72 0.77 4.77
CA ALA A 83 5.87 -0.30 3.82
C ALA A 83 7.04 -0.03 2.87
N SER A 84 7.86 -1.05 2.64
CA SER A 84 8.97 -1.03 1.69
C SER A 84 8.97 -2.33 0.88
N ALA A 85 9.71 -2.34 -0.24
CA ALA A 85 9.96 -3.54 -1.01
C ALA A 85 11.46 -3.85 -1.01
N ARG A 86 11.78 -5.13 -0.92
CA ARG A 86 13.11 -5.66 -1.22
C ARG A 86 13.01 -6.56 -2.43
N VAL A 87 13.84 -6.28 -3.43
CA VAL A 87 13.93 -7.07 -4.66
C VAL A 87 15.23 -7.86 -4.61
N ALA A 88 15.15 -9.18 -4.70
CA ALA A 88 16.31 -10.06 -4.75
C ALA A 88 16.68 -10.37 -6.20
N GLU A 89 17.98 -10.26 -6.50
CA GLU A 89 18.56 -10.56 -7.82
C GLU A 89 18.43 -12.06 -8.15
N SER A 90 17.33 -12.43 -8.80
CA SER A 90 16.96 -13.80 -9.18
C SER A 90 16.04 -13.76 -10.41
N TYR A 91 15.82 -14.91 -11.08
CA TYR A 91 14.93 -14.98 -12.24
C TYR A 91 13.90 -16.12 -12.09
N PRO A 92 12.58 -15.83 -12.01
CA PRO A 92 12.00 -14.49 -11.85
C PRO A 92 12.41 -13.87 -10.50
N GLU A 93 12.42 -12.54 -10.41
CA GLU A 93 12.81 -11.82 -9.21
C GLU A 93 11.92 -12.21 -8.01
N GLN A 94 12.52 -12.38 -6.84
CA GLN A 94 11.78 -12.55 -5.59
C GLN A 94 11.63 -11.20 -4.90
N VAL A 95 10.39 -10.75 -4.71
CA VAL A 95 10.07 -9.47 -4.06
C VAL A 95 9.42 -9.72 -2.72
N VAL A 96 9.94 -9.10 -1.67
CA VAL A 96 9.36 -9.12 -0.32
C VAL A 96 8.89 -7.73 0.05
N LEU A 97 7.58 -7.59 0.25
CA LEU A 97 6.96 -6.40 0.83
C LEU A 97 7.14 -6.46 2.35
N GLU A 98 7.88 -5.50 2.90
CA GLU A 98 8.10 -5.37 4.34
C GLU A 98 7.11 -4.33 4.88
N VAL A 99 5.99 -4.81 5.42
CA VAL A 99 4.97 -3.97 6.05
C VAL A 99 5.18 -4.00 7.56
N SER A 100 5.23 -2.82 8.18
CA SER A 100 5.31 -2.69 9.63
C SER A 100 4.24 -1.74 10.13
N VAL A 101 3.71 -2.06 11.30
CA VAL A 101 2.68 -1.29 11.98
C VAL A 101 3.23 -0.90 13.33
N ARG A 102 3.21 0.40 13.64
CA ARG A 102 3.66 0.92 14.93
C ARG A 102 2.55 1.72 15.58
N GLN A 103 2.36 1.52 16.87
CA GLN A 103 1.42 2.35 17.63
C GLN A 103 2.01 3.74 17.82
N LEU A 104 1.24 4.78 17.50
CA LEU A 104 1.60 6.14 17.80
C LEU A 104 1.49 6.34 19.32
N LEU A 105 2.52 6.90 19.94
CA LEU A 105 2.55 7.11 21.38
C LEU A 105 1.50 8.17 21.76
N GLN A 106 0.47 7.71 22.48
CA GLN A 106 -0.43 8.48 23.34
C GLN A 106 -0.97 9.81 22.76
N SER A 107 -1.80 9.74 21.73
CA SER A 107 -2.96 10.63 21.76
C SER A 107 -3.90 10.11 22.85
N GLU A 108 -4.35 10.98 23.75
CA GLU A 108 -5.10 10.61 24.98
C GLU A 108 -6.47 9.98 24.72
N SER A 109 -6.84 9.76 23.45
CA SER A 109 -8.05 9.04 23.07
C SER A 109 -7.88 8.38 21.71
N CYS A 110 -7.73 7.06 21.71
CA CYS A 110 -7.85 6.25 20.51
C CYS A 110 -9.25 5.67 20.48
N ALA A 111 -10.02 5.96 19.43
CA ALA A 111 -11.26 5.24 19.21
C ALA A 111 -10.92 3.75 19.07
N GLN A 112 -11.53 2.92 19.92
CA GLN A 112 -11.40 1.46 19.81
C GLN A 112 -12.26 0.98 18.64
N GLY A 113 -11.67 0.17 17.76
CA GLY A 113 -12.37 -0.33 16.59
C GLY A 113 -11.40 -0.88 15.56
N ALA A 114 -11.76 -1.99 14.94
CA ALA A 114 -10.97 -2.55 13.85
C ALA A 114 -10.96 -1.55 12.67
N THR A 115 -9.81 -0.93 12.44
CA THR A 115 -9.62 0.09 11.39
C THR A 115 -8.63 -0.43 10.37
N GLY A 116 -8.91 -0.22 9.09
CA GLY A 116 -7.93 -0.48 8.03
C GLY A 116 -7.00 0.72 7.88
N ILE A 117 -5.70 0.50 7.96
CA ILE A 117 -4.69 1.54 7.72
C ILE A 117 -4.05 1.29 6.36
N PRO A 118 -4.06 2.28 5.45
CA PRO A 118 -3.61 2.09 4.09
C PRO A 118 -2.08 2.09 4.01
N PHE A 119 -1.52 1.27 3.12
CA PHE A 119 -0.12 1.33 2.73
C PHE A 119 0.03 1.34 1.21
N LYS A 120 1.16 1.88 0.73
CA LYS A 120 1.53 1.89 -0.68
C LYS A 120 3.01 1.58 -0.82
N VAL A 121 3.34 0.69 -1.75
CA VAL A 121 4.72 0.36 -2.11
C VAL A 121 4.86 0.43 -3.63
N SER A 122 5.99 0.94 -4.09
CA SER A 122 6.35 0.93 -5.51
C SER A 122 7.77 0.42 -5.69
N PHE A 123 7.98 -0.48 -6.64
CA PHE A 123 9.28 -1.11 -6.89
C PHE A 123 9.42 -1.52 -8.35
N ARG A 124 10.67 -1.69 -8.81
CA ARG A 124 10.97 -2.16 -10.16
C ARG A 124 11.34 -3.63 -10.14
N ALA A 125 10.71 -4.42 -11.00
CA ALA A 125 10.98 -5.84 -11.23
C ALA A 125 10.33 -6.26 -12.56
N SER A 126 10.58 -7.48 -13.03
CA SER A 126 9.85 -8.04 -14.17
C SER A 126 8.37 -8.29 -13.85
N SER A 127 7.52 -8.30 -14.88
CA SER A 127 6.10 -8.68 -14.77
C SER A 127 5.87 -10.08 -14.16
N GLU A 128 6.88 -10.94 -14.20
CA GLU A 128 6.84 -12.31 -13.69
C GLU A 128 7.35 -12.44 -12.24
N ALA A 129 7.74 -11.32 -11.62
CA ALA A 129 8.28 -11.29 -10.27
C ALA A 129 7.30 -11.91 -9.26
N ARG A 130 7.84 -12.68 -8.32
CA ARG A 130 7.06 -13.33 -7.25
C ARG A 130 7.03 -12.43 -6.04
N ILE A 131 5.82 -12.02 -5.64
CA ILE A 131 5.62 -11.06 -4.56
C ILE A 131 5.14 -11.77 -3.30
N HIS A 132 5.88 -11.62 -2.22
CA HIS A 132 5.56 -12.07 -0.87
C HIS A 132 5.46 -10.88 0.08
N ALA A 133 4.86 -11.06 1.26
CA ALA A 133 4.79 -10.01 2.27
C ALA A 133 5.20 -10.51 3.65
N THR A 134 5.77 -9.59 4.44
CA THR A 134 5.93 -9.74 5.88
C THR A 134 5.17 -8.62 6.60
N LEU A 135 4.62 -8.93 7.77
CA LEU A 135 3.97 -7.99 8.66
C LEU A 135 4.69 -8.01 10.00
N ASN A 136 5.30 -6.89 10.39
CA ASN A 136 6.13 -6.78 11.59
C ASN A 136 7.22 -7.87 11.67
N GLY A 137 7.87 -8.14 10.53
CA GLY A 137 8.94 -9.12 10.39
C GLY A 137 8.49 -10.58 10.34
N ARG A 138 7.19 -10.86 10.36
CA ARG A 138 6.63 -12.23 10.25
C ARG A 138 6.00 -12.46 8.89
N PRO A 139 6.08 -13.67 8.29
CA PRO A 139 5.40 -13.96 7.03
C PRO A 139 3.88 -13.65 7.11
N ALA A 140 3.38 -12.95 6.10
CA ALA A 140 1.97 -12.57 5.99
C ALA A 140 1.35 -13.19 4.72
N LYS A 141 0.08 -13.59 4.80
CA LYS A 141 -0.66 -14.06 3.63
C LYS A 141 -1.09 -12.87 2.80
N LEU A 142 -0.44 -12.69 1.65
CA LEU A 142 -0.76 -11.64 0.69
C LEU A 142 -1.77 -12.15 -0.33
N THR A 143 -2.84 -11.40 -0.55
CA THR A 143 -3.76 -11.60 -1.66
C THR A 143 -3.78 -10.34 -2.50
N LEU A 144 -3.26 -10.48 -3.73
CA LEU A 144 -3.22 -9.41 -4.71
C LEU A 144 -4.44 -9.49 -5.61
N THR A 145 -5.11 -8.36 -5.79
CA THR A 145 -6.12 -8.17 -6.82
C THR A 145 -5.49 -7.36 -7.94
N GLU A 146 -5.32 -7.96 -9.12
CA GLU A 146 -4.78 -7.24 -10.27
C GLU A 146 -5.76 -6.14 -10.70
N ARG A 147 -5.33 -4.88 -10.62
CA ARG A 147 -6.07 -3.79 -11.26
C ARG A 147 -5.82 -3.86 -12.76
N GLN A 148 -6.84 -4.30 -13.48
CA GLN A 148 -6.83 -4.20 -14.93
C GLN A 148 -6.83 -2.73 -15.37
N GLY A 149 -5.77 -2.35 -16.08
CA GLY A 149 -5.60 -1.03 -16.68
C GLY A 149 -4.13 -0.64 -16.66
N SER A 150 -3.47 -0.63 -17.82
CA SER A 150 -2.08 -0.17 -17.95
C SER A 150 -1.94 1.24 -17.36
N LEU A 151 -0.95 1.47 -16.48
CA LEU A 151 -0.60 2.83 -16.07
C LEU A 151 -0.07 3.52 -17.31
N VAL A 152 -0.83 4.48 -17.81
CA VAL A 152 -0.28 5.37 -18.82
C VAL A 152 0.69 6.33 -18.11
N PRO A 153 1.95 6.44 -18.55
CA PRO A 153 2.85 7.43 -17.96
C PRO A 153 2.30 8.86 -18.14
N LEU A 154 2.56 9.73 -17.17
CA LEU A 154 2.25 11.16 -17.32
C LEU A 154 2.92 11.71 -18.60
N GLY A 155 2.18 12.53 -19.33
CA GLY A 155 2.61 13.09 -20.61
C GLY A 155 2.47 12.14 -21.80
N SER A 156 2.01 10.89 -21.62
CA SER A 156 1.69 10.03 -22.77
C SER A 156 0.26 10.26 -23.23
N PRO A 157 -0.02 10.30 -24.55
CA PRO A 157 -1.38 10.28 -25.08
C PRO A 157 -2.12 9.01 -24.65
N LEU A 158 -3.41 9.15 -24.40
CA LEU A 158 -4.30 8.08 -23.99
C LEU A 158 -5.65 8.23 -24.69
N ASP A 159 -6.11 7.15 -25.31
CA ASP A 159 -7.45 7.09 -25.88
C ASP A 159 -8.46 6.63 -24.83
N LEU A 160 -9.55 7.37 -24.70
CA LEU A 160 -10.67 7.04 -23.82
C LEU A 160 -11.96 7.03 -24.62
N LYS A 161 -12.75 5.95 -24.50
CA LYS A 161 -14.16 5.95 -24.91
C LYS A 161 -15.03 6.57 -23.83
N ILE A 162 -16.27 6.96 -24.18
CA ILE A 162 -17.24 7.39 -23.17
C ILE A 162 -17.42 6.31 -22.09
N ARG A 163 -17.39 6.75 -20.83
CA ARG A 163 -17.40 5.97 -19.58
C ARG A 163 -16.16 5.12 -19.32
N GLU A 164 -15.18 5.10 -20.23
CA GLU A 164 -13.91 4.40 -20.01
C GLU A 164 -13.05 5.15 -19.00
N GLU A 165 -12.49 4.42 -18.03
CA GLU A 165 -11.54 4.94 -17.06
C GLU A 165 -10.16 4.30 -17.23
N ARG A 166 -9.12 5.11 -17.05
CA ARG A 166 -7.72 4.68 -17.04
C ARG A 166 -6.95 5.45 -15.98
N PHE A 167 -5.85 4.86 -15.52
CA PHE A 167 -4.91 5.54 -14.64
C PHE A 167 -3.79 6.14 -15.48
N VAL A 168 -3.57 7.45 -15.32
CA VAL A 168 -2.41 8.15 -15.85
C VAL A 168 -1.54 8.56 -14.67
N GLY A 169 -0.37 7.94 -14.52
CA GLY A 169 0.38 7.97 -13.27
C GLY A 169 -0.47 7.45 -12.11
N ASN A 170 -0.62 8.24 -11.05
CA ASN A 170 -1.49 7.91 -9.91
C ASN A 170 -2.90 8.52 -10.03
N THR A 171 -3.22 9.16 -11.15
CA THR A 171 -4.47 9.91 -11.31
C THR A 171 -5.42 9.16 -12.21
N LYS A 172 -6.62 8.90 -11.70
CA LYS A 172 -7.71 8.31 -12.48
C LYS A 172 -8.28 9.36 -13.44
N VAL A 173 -8.38 9.02 -14.72
CA VAL A 173 -8.98 9.84 -15.77
C VAL A 173 -10.12 9.05 -16.40
N ARG A 174 -11.30 9.65 -16.49
CA ARG A 174 -12.47 9.08 -17.15
C ARG A 174 -13.06 10.08 -18.13
N PHE A 175 -13.44 9.63 -19.32
CA PHE A 175 -14.19 10.42 -20.28
C PHE A 175 -15.68 10.20 -20.02
N ASP A 176 -16.40 11.21 -19.51
CA ASP A 176 -17.76 11.03 -19.01
C ASP A 176 -18.81 11.15 -20.11
N ALA A 177 -18.74 12.23 -20.90
CA ALA A 177 -19.75 12.57 -21.90
C ALA A 177 -19.26 13.60 -22.93
N VAL A 178 -19.95 13.66 -24.06
CA VAL A 178 -19.97 14.84 -24.96
C VAL A 178 -21.26 15.60 -24.66
N GLU A 179 -21.17 16.78 -24.07
CA GLU A 179 -22.34 17.58 -23.68
C GLU A 179 -23.03 18.21 -24.90
N SER A 180 -22.24 18.60 -25.89
CA SER A 180 -22.73 19.11 -27.18
C SER A 180 -21.63 18.97 -28.22
N ASP A 181 -21.97 18.64 -29.46
CA ASP A 181 -21.06 18.70 -30.60
C ASP A 181 -21.62 19.60 -31.70
N SER A 182 -20.92 20.70 -31.97
CA SER A 182 -21.24 21.65 -33.04
C SER A 182 -20.11 21.80 -34.05
N ARG A 183 -19.12 20.89 -34.03
CA ARG A 183 -17.97 20.94 -34.93
C ARG A 183 -18.44 20.93 -36.38
N CYS A 184 -17.71 21.65 -37.23
CA CYS A 184 -17.99 21.70 -38.66
C CYS A 184 -17.84 20.30 -39.26
N PRO A 185 -18.81 19.85 -40.06
CA PRO A 185 -18.65 18.64 -40.86
C PRO A 185 -17.40 18.74 -41.74
N THR A 186 -16.58 17.70 -41.73
CA THR A 186 -15.39 17.63 -42.60
C THR A 186 -15.71 17.05 -43.98
N ASP A 187 -16.91 16.49 -44.15
CA ASP A 187 -17.41 15.85 -45.35
C ASP A 187 -18.48 16.71 -46.05
N GLY A 188 -18.84 16.30 -47.27
CA GLY A 188 -19.98 16.89 -47.99
C GLY A 188 -19.78 18.29 -48.58
N GLY A 189 -18.57 18.86 -48.53
CA GLY A 189 -18.27 20.17 -49.14
C GLY A 189 -19.02 21.35 -48.52
N VAL A 190 -19.54 21.17 -47.30
CA VAL A 190 -20.29 22.22 -46.59
C VAL A 190 -19.33 23.32 -46.16
N ALA A 191 -19.54 24.53 -46.66
CA ALA A 191 -18.76 25.69 -46.25
C ALA A 191 -19.13 26.07 -44.81
N CYS A 192 -18.23 25.82 -43.86
CA CYS A 192 -18.47 26.19 -42.48
C CYS A 192 -18.28 27.71 -42.30
N ILE A 193 -19.36 28.40 -41.92
CA ILE A 193 -19.34 29.86 -41.73
C ILE A 193 -18.62 30.23 -40.42
N GLN A 194 -18.78 29.40 -39.39
CA GLN A 194 -18.15 29.60 -38.08
C GLN A 194 -17.64 28.27 -37.54
N ALA A 195 -16.39 28.25 -37.07
CA ALA A 195 -15.80 27.08 -36.43
C ALA A 195 -16.57 26.76 -35.13
N GLY A 196 -17.33 25.67 -35.15
CA GLY A 196 -17.99 25.15 -33.94
C GLY A 196 -17.06 24.28 -33.09
N GLU A 197 -17.54 23.88 -31.92
CA GLU A 197 -16.79 23.09 -30.95
C GLU A 197 -17.62 21.94 -30.36
N ALA A 198 -16.93 20.93 -29.85
CA ALA A 198 -17.48 19.91 -28.98
C ALA A 198 -17.13 20.23 -27.52
N LYS A 199 -18.13 20.16 -26.64
CA LYS A 199 -17.98 20.32 -25.19
C LYS A 199 -17.88 18.95 -24.54
N LEU A 200 -16.77 18.71 -23.87
CA LEU A 200 -16.38 17.41 -23.33
C LEU A 200 -16.36 17.46 -21.81
N ILE A 201 -16.88 16.41 -21.18
CA ILE A 201 -16.86 16.23 -19.72
C ILE A 201 -15.90 15.08 -19.39
N PHE A 202 -14.92 15.36 -18.54
CA PHE A 202 -14.00 14.38 -17.97
C PHE A 202 -14.07 14.39 -16.45
N THR A 203 -13.70 13.28 -15.82
CA THR A 203 -13.46 13.21 -14.38
C THR A 203 -11.98 12.90 -14.16
N VAL A 204 -11.25 13.80 -13.51
CA VAL A 204 -9.81 13.67 -13.23
C VAL A 204 -9.60 13.69 -11.73
N GLY A 205 -9.09 12.60 -11.17
CA GLY A 205 -8.89 12.47 -9.71
C GLY A 205 -10.17 12.69 -8.91
N GLY A 206 -11.33 12.32 -9.47
CA GLY A 206 -12.64 12.51 -8.86
C GLY A 206 -13.26 13.91 -9.02
N LYS A 207 -12.60 14.83 -9.74
CA LYS A 207 -13.13 16.17 -10.03
C LYS A 207 -13.60 16.28 -11.48
N PRO A 208 -14.80 16.83 -11.74
CA PRO A 208 -15.27 17.05 -13.11
C PRO A 208 -14.49 18.20 -13.77
N VAL A 209 -14.19 18.02 -15.05
CA VAL A 209 -13.44 18.95 -15.90
C VAL A 209 -14.20 19.11 -17.21
N ARG A 210 -14.46 20.35 -17.61
CA ARG A 210 -15.07 20.68 -18.91
C ARG A 210 -14.03 21.27 -19.84
N LEU A 211 -13.93 20.70 -21.04
CA LEU A 211 -13.02 21.13 -22.11
C LEU A 211 -13.81 21.34 -23.40
N SER A 212 -13.29 22.17 -24.29
CA SER A 212 -13.85 22.36 -25.63
C SER A 212 -12.79 22.08 -26.70
N PHE A 213 -13.17 21.41 -27.79
CA PHE A 213 -12.28 21.05 -28.89
C PHE A 213 -12.98 21.24 -30.26
N PRO A 214 -12.31 21.74 -31.32
CA PRO A 214 -10.89 22.13 -31.38
C PRO A 214 -10.61 23.60 -31.01
N GLY A 215 -11.59 24.50 -31.05
CA GLY A 215 -11.37 25.96 -30.97
C GLY A 215 -11.47 26.62 -29.59
N GLY A 216 -11.95 25.89 -28.58
CA GLY A 216 -12.18 26.43 -27.23
C GLY A 216 -11.08 26.08 -26.22
N LYS A 217 -11.47 25.88 -24.96
CA LYS A 217 -10.55 25.50 -23.88
C LYS A 217 -10.14 24.02 -24.00
N THR A 218 -9.11 23.74 -24.79
CA THR A 218 -8.58 22.38 -25.02
C THR A 218 -7.77 21.83 -23.84
N SER A 219 -7.50 22.65 -22.83
CA SER A 219 -6.75 22.23 -21.64
C SER A 219 -7.31 22.82 -20.33
N ALA A 220 -7.15 22.09 -19.23
CA ALA A 220 -7.51 22.58 -17.90
C ALA A 220 -6.52 22.08 -16.84
N SER A 221 -6.21 22.95 -15.88
CA SER A 221 -5.41 22.60 -14.71
C SER A 221 -6.28 21.99 -13.61
N ILE A 222 -5.86 20.86 -13.05
CA ILE A 222 -6.50 20.15 -11.94
C ILE A 222 -5.45 19.82 -10.89
N GLY A 223 -5.39 20.65 -9.84
CA GLY A 223 -4.32 20.53 -8.84
C GLY A 223 -2.94 20.73 -9.47
N SER A 224 -2.07 19.73 -9.33
CA SER A 224 -0.71 19.71 -9.89
C SER A 224 -0.64 19.16 -11.32
N HIS A 225 -1.76 19.01 -12.02
CA HIS A 225 -1.81 18.40 -13.35
C HIS A 225 -2.51 19.31 -14.37
N VAL A 226 -2.21 19.12 -15.64
CA VAL A 226 -2.91 19.73 -16.78
C VAL A 226 -3.44 18.62 -17.68
N LEU A 227 -4.75 18.55 -17.86
CA LEU A 227 -5.40 17.67 -18.83
C LEU A 227 -5.52 18.42 -20.16
N LYS A 228 -5.07 17.82 -21.27
CA LYS A 228 -5.20 18.33 -22.64
C LYS A 228 -5.99 17.35 -23.49
N VAL A 229 -6.87 17.88 -24.35
CA VAL A 229 -7.51 17.11 -25.44
C VAL A 229 -6.68 17.31 -26.70
N LEU A 230 -6.20 16.20 -27.27
CA LEU A 230 -5.40 16.18 -28.48
C LEU A 230 -6.26 15.89 -29.71
N GLU A 231 -7.22 14.97 -29.57
CA GLU A 231 -8.11 14.55 -30.66
C GLU A 231 -9.47 14.13 -30.12
N LEU A 232 -10.50 14.24 -30.96
CA LEU A 232 -11.84 13.73 -30.70
C LEU A 232 -12.41 13.06 -31.95
N GLN A 233 -12.71 11.77 -31.84
CA GLN A 233 -13.34 10.95 -32.86
C GLN A 233 -14.76 10.55 -32.42
N PRO A 234 -15.70 10.30 -33.36
CA PRO A 234 -15.55 10.56 -34.80
C PRO A 234 -15.42 12.06 -35.09
N ALA A 235 -14.99 12.41 -36.30
CA ALA A 235 -15.18 13.78 -36.81
C ALA A 235 -16.69 14.06 -36.93
N ALA A 236 -17.08 15.34 -36.93
CA ALA A 236 -18.47 15.68 -37.24
C ALA A 236 -18.77 15.35 -38.70
N TYR A 237 -19.93 14.73 -38.96
CA TYR A 237 -20.44 14.41 -40.29
C TYR A 237 -21.74 15.18 -40.55
N ALA A 238 -22.00 15.57 -41.80
CA ALA A 238 -23.17 16.36 -42.14
C ALA A 238 -24.46 15.53 -41.98
N GLY A 239 -25.34 15.95 -41.07
CA GLY A 239 -26.67 15.36 -40.89
C GLY A 239 -26.76 14.20 -39.89
N ASP A 240 -25.63 13.74 -39.36
CA ASP A 240 -25.58 12.64 -38.40
C ASP A 240 -25.16 13.13 -37.02
N VAL A 241 -26.00 12.85 -36.02
CA VAL A 241 -25.61 12.94 -34.61
C VAL A 241 -24.98 11.61 -34.25
N ALA A 242 -23.66 11.60 -34.02
CA ALA A 242 -22.98 10.41 -33.55
C ALA A 242 -23.57 9.98 -32.20
N ASP A 243 -23.78 8.68 -32.02
CA ASP A 243 -24.20 8.12 -30.74
C ASP A 243 -23.07 8.37 -29.72
N ASP A 244 -23.43 8.81 -28.51
CA ASP A 244 -22.51 9.05 -27.39
C ASP A 244 -21.49 7.91 -27.25
N ILE A 245 -21.91 6.65 -27.40
CA ILE A 245 -21.01 5.50 -27.21
C ILE A 245 -19.90 5.39 -28.27
N GLN A 246 -20.01 6.11 -29.39
CA GLN A 246 -19.04 6.09 -30.47
C GLN A 246 -17.88 7.07 -30.24
N TYR A 247 -18.04 8.03 -29.34
CA TYR A 247 -16.98 9.01 -29.11
C TYR A 247 -15.77 8.41 -28.44
N ARG A 248 -14.60 8.82 -28.94
CA ARG A 248 -13.29 8.55 -28.40
C ARG A 248 -12.51 9.86 -28.32
N ALA A 249 -12.00 10.18 -27.15
CA ALA A 249 -11.10 11.31 -26.96
C ALA A 249 -9.67 10.81 -26.75
N THR A 250 -8.72 11.39 -27.47
CA THR A 250 -7.29 11.24 -27.19
C THR A 250 -6.87 12.39 -26.29
N VAL A 251 -6.44 12.06 -25.07
CA VAL A 251 -6.08 13.03 -24.04
C VAL A 251 -4.66 12.82 -23.54
N GLN A 252 -4.10 13.85 -22.93
CA GLN A 252 -2.78 13.80 -22.31
C GLN A 252 -2.85 14.49 -20.95
N LEU A 253 -2.36 13.81 -19.89
CA LEU A 253 -2.27 14.38 -18.55
C LEU A 253 -0.81 14.69 -18.23
N GLU A 254 -0.49 15.96 -18.04
CA GLU A 254 0.85 16.45 -17.72
C GLU A 254 0.94 16.95 -16.28
N SER A 255 2.16 17.09 -15.75
CA SER A 255 2.39 17.79 -14.49
C SER A 255 2.46 19.31 -14.72
N SER A 256 1.70 20.07 -13.94
CA SER A 256 1.82 21.52 -13.81
C SER A 256 3.08 21.80 -12.98
N ARG A 257 4.18 22.16 -13.66
CA ARG A 257 5.37 22.67 -12.97
C ARG A 257 5.11 24.03 -12.35
#